data_AF-A0ABD3AGJ2-F1
#
_entry.id   AF-A0ABD3AGJ2-F1
#
_cell.length_a   1.000
_cell.length_b   1.000
_cell.length_c   1.000
_cell.angle_alpha   90.00
_cell.angle_beta   90.00
_cell.angle_gamma   90.00
#
_symmetry.space_group_name_H-M   'P 1'
#
loop_
_entity.id
_entity.type
_entity.pdbx_description
1 polymer ?
#
loop_
_entity_poly.entity_id
_entity_poly.type
_entity_poly.pdbx_seq_one_letter_code
_entity_poly.pdbx_strand_id
1 'polypeptide(L)'
;MALAFIDKALLHIEFLLNYFVESNETLQMGLKHLRAFLLCARKWHNHILSESDENVRTRMGSILCRLQDALVEDFDNLSLRRPYTYRSSNMSTRAFDFEECVYSFRQEIMEYYITLSDYSCSLQSDRSAEFIDSLLVNLVDIREDLFCGGQDPVQALREKMVFVKNFIRFAELQGFEPWKLQILYTRLDVVAVNAAILCHEWFCSNFLYSYSESSDKFQLKFSEMLQKIKGFDPQI
;
A
#
# COMPACT_ATOMS: atom_id res chain seq x y z
N MET A 1 19.43 5.31 7.80
CA MET A 1 18.93 6.54 7.14
C MET A 1 17.53 6.33 6.57
N ALA A 2 17.32 5.32 5.71
CA ALA A 2 16.01 5.01 5.12
C ALA A 2 14.88 4.75 6.14
N LEU A 3 15.08 3.93 7.18
CA LEU A 3 14.04 3.68 8.20
C LEU A 3 13.60 4.96 8.95
N ALA A 4 14.56 5.80 9.36
CA ALA A 4 14.25 7.07 10.03
C ALA A 4 13.46 8.03 9.14
N PHE A 5 13.76 8.03 7.83
CA PHE A 5 12.93 8.74 6.85
C PHE A 5 11.52 8.15 6.78
N ILE A 6 11.38 6.84 6.64
CA ILE A 6 10.07 6.18 6.53
C ILE A 6 9.20 6.52 7.74
N ASP A 7 9.72 6.42 8.96
CA ASP A 7 8.97 6.75 10.17
C ASP A 7 8.56 8.23 10.21
N LYS A 8 9.45 9.16 9.81
CA LYS A 8 9.12 10.58 9.70
C LYS A 8 8.01 10.80 8.65
N ALA A 9 8.13 10.20 7.47
CA ALA A 9 7.15 10.32 6.39
C ALA A 9 5.77 9.78 6.80
N LEU A 10 5.73 8.64 7.50
CA LEU A 10 4.48 8.08 8.03
C LEU A 10 3.78 9.04 9.01
N LEU A 11 4.53 9.69 9.90
CA LEU A 11 3.98 10.71 10.81
C LEU A 11 3.40 11.91 10.05
N HIS A 12 4.09 12.40 9.02
CA HIS A 12 3.56 13.48 8.18
C HIS A 12 2.29 13.06 7.44
N ILE A 13 2.26 11.87 6.85
CA ILE A 13 1.07 11.37 6.17
C ILE A 13 -0.11 11.26 7.13
N GLU A 14 0.10 10.75 8.35
CA GLU A 14 -0.96 10.67 9.37
C GLU A 14 -1.47 12.06 9.78
N PHE A 15 -0.57 13.03 9.91
CA PHE A 15 -0.97 14.43 10.14
C PHE A 15 -1.82 14.96 8.98
N LEU A 16 -1.39 14.75 7.74
CA LEU A 16 -2.08 15.25 6.54
C LEU A 16 -3.43 14.57 6.32
N LEU A 17 -3.53 13.25 6.54
CA LEU A 17 -4.80 12.52 6.47
C LEU A 17 -5.83 13.05 7.48
N ASN A 18 -5.39 13.39 8.70
CA ASN A 18 -6.25 13.99 9.72
C ASN A 18 -6.56 15.47 9.44
N TYR A 19 -5.73 16.16 8.66
CA TYR A 19 -5.94 17.55 8.30
C TYR A 19 -6.91 17.72 7.12
N PHE A 20 -6.81 16.85 6.11
CA PHE A 20 -7.58 16.96 4.86
C PHE A 20 -8.87 16.13 4.85
N VAL A 21 -9.44 15.79 6.02
CA VAL A 21 -10.55 14.83 6.20
C VAL A 21 -11.75 15.07 5.26
N GLU A 22 -11.99 16.29 4.79
CA GLU A 22 -13.21 16.63 4.03
C GLU A 22 -12.99 17.35 2.68
N SER A 23 -11.76 17.62 2.23
CA SER A 23 -11.54 18.62 1.17
C SER A 23 -10.93 18.14 -0.15
N ASN A 24 -10.32 16.95 -0.23
CA ASN A 24 -9.75 16.43 -1.48
C ASN A 24 -9.62 14.89 -1.44
N GLU A 25 -10.58 14.17 -2.03
CA GLU A 25 -10.62 12.70 -2.09
C GLU A 25 -9.39 12.12 -2.81
N THR A 26 -8.95 12.74 -3.91
CA THR A 26 -7.77 12.30 -4.68
C THR A 26 -6.49 12.38 -3.85
N LEU A 27 -6.28 13.48 -3.13
CA LEU A 27 -5.13 13.65 -2.24
C LEU A 27 -5.16 12.62 -1.11
N GLN A 28 -6.34 12.36 -0.53
CA GLN A 28 -6.48 11.33 0.50
C GLN A 28 -6.11 9.94 -0.05
N MET A 29 -6.59 9.58 -1.24
CA MET A 29 -6.23 8.32 -1.89
C MET A 29 -4.72 8.25 -2.14
N GLY A 30 -4.10 9.33 -2.63
CA GLY A 30 -2.64 9.41 -2.81
C GLY A 30 -1.86 9.23 -1.51
N LEU A 31 -2.30 9.88 -0.43
CA LEU A 31 -1.69 9.75 0.90
C LEU A 31 -1.86 8.33 1.49
N LYS A 32 -3.05 7.73 1.38
CA LYS A 32 -3.32 6.34 1.81
C LYS A 32 -2.52 5.32 0.99
N HIS A 33 -2.35 5.59 -0.30
CA HIS A 33 -1.53 4.77 -1.20
C HIS A 33 -0.06 4.83 -0.82
N LEU A 34 0.48 6.03 -0.66
CA LEU A 34 1.86 6.25 -0.21
C LEU A 34 2.11 5.67 1.18
N ARG A 35 1.14 5.77 2.10
CA ARG A 35 1.20 5.14 3.43
C ARG A 35 1.37 3.63 3.32
N ALA A 36 0.56 2.97 2.48
CA ALA A 36 0.67 1.53 2.28
C ALA A 36 2.04 1.15 1.72
N PHE A 37 2.56 1.91 0.75
CA PHE A 37 3.91 1.71 0.22
C PHE A 37 4.99 1.88 1.29
N LEU A 38 4.94 2.93 2.10
CA LEU A 38 5.94 3.18 3.15
C LEU A 38 5.89 2.14 4.27
N LEU A 39 4.69 1.69 4.67
CA LEU A 39 4.55 0.59 5.64
C LEU A 39 5.09 -0.72 5.08
N CYS A 40 4.88 -0.97 3.79
CA CYS A 40 5.52 -2.05 3.08
C CYS A 40 7.04 -1.91 3.15
N ALA A 41 7.59 -0.80 2.65
CA ALA A 41 9.02 -0.55 2.68
C ALA A 41 9.60 -0.72 4.09
N ARG A 42 8.95 -0.18 5.13
CA ARG A 42 9.39 -0.30 6.53
C ARG A 42 9.51 -1.75 6.99
N LYS A 43 8.50 -2.59 6.71
CA LYS A 43 8.52 -4.00 7.12
C LYS A 43 9.64 -4.76 6.42
N TRP A 44 9.74 -4.62 5.10
CA TRP A 44 10.60 -5.48 4.31
C TRP A 44 12.02 -4.93 4.10
N HIS A 45 12.28 -3.68 4.50
CA HIS A 45 13.61 -3.06 4.38
C HIS A 45 14.70 -3.93 5.00
N ASN A 46 14.51 -4.39 6.25
CA ASN A 46 15.52 -5.19 6.95
C ASN A 46 15.72 -6.58 6.32
N HIS A 47 14.68 -7.18 5.75
CA HIS A 47 14.79 -8.46 5.07
C HIS A 47 15.50 -8.34 3.72
N ILE A 48 15.16 -7.32 2.94
CA ILE A 48 15.85 -6.98 1.70
C ILE A 48 17.34 -6.73 2.00
N LEU A 49 17.66 -6.00 3.08
CA LEU A 49 19.04 -5.79 3.51
C LEU A 49 19.77 -7.10 3.86
N SER A 50 19.08 -8.16 4.27
CA SER A 50 19.70 -9.41 4.72
C SER A 50 19.78 -10.50 3.65
N GLU A 51 18.74 -10.65 2.83
CA GLU A 51 18.55 -11.82 1.96
C GLU A 51 18.70 -11.52 0.47
N SER A 52 18.64 -10.26 0.05
CA SER A 52 18.79 -9.90 -1.37
C SER A 52 20.26 -9.73 -1.75
N ASP A 53 20.52 -9.85 -3.05
CA ASP A 53 21.81 -9.42 -3.60
C ASP A 53 22.05 -7.91 -3.38
N GLU A 54 23.32 -7.51 -3.47
CA GLU A 54 23.75 -6.12 -3.23
C GLU A 54 23.13 -5.12 -4.22
N ASN A 55 22.82 -5.57 -5.44
CA ASN A 55 22.22 -4.73 -6.48
C ASN A 55 20.76 -4.41 -6.14
N VAL A 56 19.96 -5.41 -5.76
CA VAL A 56 18.58 -5.24 -5.29
C VAL A 56 18.53 -4.32 -4.08
N ARG A 57 19.43 -4.54 -3.12
CA ARG A 57 19.56 -3.73 -1.91
C ARG A 57 19.84 -2.26 -2.24
N THR A 58 20.84 -2.02 -3.09
CA THR A 58 21.23 -0.68 -3.53
C THR A 58 20.10 0.01 -4.29
N ARG A 59 19.43 -0.71 -5.20
CA ARG A 59 18.30 -0.20 -5.98
C ARG A 59 17.13 0.22 -5.09
N MET A 60 16.70 -0.66 -4.18
CA MET A 60 15.59 -0.39 -3.26
C MET A 60 15.92 0.75 -2.28
N GLY A 61 17.16 0.80 -1.78
CA GLY A 61 17.63 1.92 -0.98
C GLY A 61 17.61 3.24 -1.74
N SER A 62 18.07 3.24 -3.00
CA SER A 62 18.07 4.42 -3.88
C SER A 62 16.67 4.95 -4.15
N ILE A 63 15.68 4.07 -4.38
CA ILE A 63 14.27 4.46 -4.54
C ILE A 63 13.78 5.22 -3.30
N LEU A 64 14.05 4.69 -2.10
CA LEU A 64 13.62 5.34 -0.86
C LEU A 64 14.33 6.67 -0.62
N CYS A 65 15.63 6.79 -0.95
CA CYS A 65 16.35 8.05 -0.85
C CYS A 65 15.81 9.11 -1.83
N ARG A 66 15.55 8.73 -3.09
CA ARG A 66 14.97 9.65 -4.08
C ARG A 66 13.57 10.10 -3.68
N LEU A 67 12.76 9.18 -3.16
CA LEU A 67 11.43 9.49 -2.63
C LEU A 67 11.53 10.42 -1.42
N GLN A 68 12.52 10.22 -0.55
CA GLN A 68 12.81 11.13 0.54
C GLN A 68 13.14 12.53 0.05
N ASP A 69 14.10 12.65 -0.87
CA ASP A 69 14.54 13.94 -1.37
C ASP A 69 13.40 14.72 -2.03
N ALA A 70 12.49 14.02 -2.71
CA ALA A 70 11.31 14.64 -3.33
C ALA A 70 10.25 15.05 -2.29
N LEU A 71 9.96 14.21 -1.30
CA LEU A 71 8.85 14.44 -0.37
C LEU A 71 9.19 15.32 0.83
N VAL A 72 10.47 15.52 1.18
CA VAL A 72 10.85 16.32 2.36
C VAL A 72 10.31 17.76 2.25
N GLU A 73 10.49 18.39 1.09
CA GLU A 73 10.00 19.75 0.86
C GLU A 73 8.47 19.81 0.84
N ASP A 74 7.82 18.83 0.21
CA ASP A 74 6.36 18.77 0.14
C ASP A 74 5.71 18.53 1.50
N PHE A 75 6.25 17.61 2.30
CA PHE A 75 5.74 17.36 3.65
C PHE A 75 5.88 18.58 4.54
N ASP A 76 7.02 19.27 4.49
CA ASP A 76 7.22 20.49 5.27
C ASP A 76 6.29 21.61 4.77
N ASN A 77 6.13 21.78 3.45
CA ASN A 77 5.22 22.76 2.86
C ASN A 77 3.74 22.50 3.17
N LEU A 78 3.33 21.22 3.26
CA LEU A 78 1.98 20.80 3.62
C LEU A 78 1.76 20.83 5.15
N SER A 79 2.81 20.61 5.97
CA SER A 79 2.70 20.52 7.44
C SER A 79 2.90 21.86 8.18
N LEU A 80 3.65 22.81 7.62
CA LEU A 80 4.16 23.97 8.38
C LEU A 80 3.21 25.17 8.55
N ARG A 81 1.96 25.18 8.04
CA ARG A 81 1.11 26.40 8.17
C ARG A 81 -0.22 26.21 8.88
N ARG A 82 -0.28 26.77 10.11
CA ARG A 82 -1.47 27.05 10.93
C ARG A 82 -2.43 28.08 10.27
N PRO A 83 -3.71 28.13 10.69
CA PRO A 83 -4.89 28.31 9.83
C PRO A 83 -5.23 29.74 9.38
N TYR A 84 -4.36 30.72 9.56
CA TYR A 84 -4.78 32.11 9.39
C TYR A 84 -4.03 32.79 8.27
N THR A 85 -4.86 33.24 7.31
CA THR A 85 -4.61 34.14 6.20
C THR A 85 -4.22 33.50 4.87
N TYR A 86 -5.12 33.70 3.90
CA TYR A 86 -4.96 33.56 2.46
C TYR A 86 -5.29 32.19 1.80
N ARG A 87 -6.60 31.95 1.72
CA ARG A 87 -7.39 31.45 0.57
C ARG A 87 -6.74 30.39 -0.35
N SER A 88 -7.19 29.15 -0.16
CA SER A 88 -7.84 28.25 -1.14
C SER A 88 -7.19 27.97 -2.51
N SER A 89 -6.63 28.94 -3.25
CA SER A 89 -6.05 28.70 -4.58
C SER A 89 -4.69 28.00 -4.54
N ASN A 90 -3.93 28.18 -3.46
CA ASN A 90 -2.59 27.57 -3.35
C ASN A 90 -2.63 26.13 -2.82
N MET A 91 -3.70 25.73 -2.13
CA MET A 91 -3.75 24.38 -1.53
C MET A 91 -4.12 23.32 -2.58
N SER A 92 -5.02 23.62 -3.52
CA SER A 92 -5.32 22.73 -4.64
C SER A 92 -4.09 22.51 -5.53
N THR A 93 -3.34 23.58 -5.81
CA THR A 93 -2.09 23.48 -6.58
C THR A 93 -1.05 22.63 -5.84
N ARG A 94 -0.84 22.85 -4.54
CA ARG A 94 0.12 22.04 -3.77
C ARG A 94 -0.30 20.58 -3.62
N ALA A 95 -1.58 20.32 -3.48
CA ALA A 95 -2.11 18.95 -3.46
C ALA A 95 -1.82 18.27 -4.80
N PHE A 96 -2.07 18.97 -5.90
CA PHE A 96 -1.73 18.49 -7.24
C PHE A 96 -0.23 18.28 -7.42
N ASP A 97 0.63 19.21 -6.98
CA ASP A 97 2.09 19.08 -7.05
C ASP A 97 2.59 17.85 -6.26
N PHE A 98 2.02 17.61 -5.08
CA PHE A 98 2.31 16.43 -4.27
C PHE A 98 1.85 15.14 -4.96
N GLU A 99 0.64 15.13 -5.51
CA GLU A 99 0.11 13.98 -6.26
C GLU A 99 0.97 13.68 -7.49
N GLU A 100 1.37 14.70 -8.26
CA GLU A 100 2.32 14.58 -9.38
C GLU A 100 3.67 14.06 -8.91
N CYS A 101 4.16 14.52 -7.76
CA CYS A 101 5.39 14.01 -7.15
C CYS A 101 5.26 12.51 -6.87
N VAL A 102 4.23 12.07 -6.14
CA VAL A 102 4.01 10.64 -5.84
C VAL A 102 3.87 9.82 -7.14
N TYR A 103 3.12 10.34 -8.10
CA TYR A 103 2.92 9.70 -9.40
C TYR A 103 4.21 9.60 -10.24
N SER A 104 5.15 10.54 -10.08
CA SER A 104 6.44 10.50 -10.75
C SER A 104 7.26 9.26 -10.37
N PHE A 105 7.03 8.68 -9.18
CA PHE A 105 7.67 7.46 -8.68
C PHE A 105 6.92 6.16 -9.03
N ARG A 106 5.91 6.21 -9.91
CA ARG A 106 5.10 5.02 -10.23
C ARG A 106 5.92 3.81 -10.68
N GLN A 107 6.93 4.00 -11.53
CA GLN A 107 7.70 2.85 -12.02
C GLN A 107 8.57 2.28 -10.90
N GLU A 108 9.18 3.15 -10.10
CA GLU A 108 10.00 2.76 -8.97
C GLU A 108 9.21 2.03 -7.88
N ILE A 109 8.00 2.51 -7.55
CA ILE A 109 7.10 1.87 -6.60
C ILE A 109 6.64 0.51 -7.14
N MET A 110 6.29 0.43 -8.42
CA MET A 110 5.93 -0.83 -9.07
C MET A 110 7.08 -1.84 -9.03
N GLU A 111 8.29 -1.43 -9.42
CA GLU A 111 9.50 -2.26 -9.37
C GLU A 111 9.80 -2.75 -7.95
N TYR A 112 9.57 -1.90 -6.94
CA TYR A 112 9.71 -2.28 -5.55
C TYR A 112 8.75 -3.41 -5.18
N TYR A 113 7.47 -3.29 -5.52
CA TYR A 113 6.48 -4.33 -5.24
C TYR A 113 6.72 -5.63 -6.03
N ILE A 114 7.08 -5.54 -7.31
CA ILE A 114 7.40 -6.72 -8.14
C ILE A 114 8.58 -7.46 -7.54
N THR A 115 9.66 -6.74 -7.24
CA THR A 115 10.82 -7.32 -6.57
C THR A 115 10.36 -7.99 -5.28
N LEU A 116 9.58 -7.31 -4.43
CA LEU A 116 9.10 -7.91 -3.19
C LEU A 116 8.25 -9.17 -3.41
N SER A 117 7.43 -9.21 -4.45
CA SER A 117 6.63 -10.39 -4.82
C SER A 117 7.53 -11.58 -5.12
N ASP A 118 8.62 -11.37 -5.86
CA ASP A 118 9.61 -12.42 -6.17
C ASP A 118 10.29 -12.98 -4.91
N TYR A 119 10.52 -12.13 -3.91
CA TYR A 119 11.13 -12.54 -2.63
C TYR A 119 10.10 -13.04 -1.60
N SER A 120 8.80 -12.73 -1.75
CA SER A 120 7.76 -12.96 -0.73
C SER A 120 7.59 -14.41 -0.26
N CYS A 121 8.06 -15.38 -1.03
CA CYS A 121 8.07 -16.80 -0.64
C CYS A 121 9.16 -17.18 0.38
N SER A 122 10.25 -16.41 0.53
CA SER A 122 11.33 -16.68 1.50
C SER A 122 11.20 -15.86 2.79
N LEU A 123 10.29 -14.88 2.81
CA LEU A 123 10.26 -13.85 3.85
C LEU A 123 9.69 -14.39 5.16
N GLN A 124 10.57 -14.67 6.12
CA GLN A 124 10.22 -14.82 7.53
C GLN A 124 10.06 -13.45 8.17
N SER A 125 9.05 -12.70 7.74
CA SER A 125 8.89 -11.33 8.18
C SER A 125 8.01 -11.19 9.41
N ASP A 126 8.46 -10.34 10.33
CA ASP A 126 7.70 -9.95 11.50
C ASP A 126 6.33 -9.36 11.11
N ARG A 127 5.37 -9.56 12.02
CA ARG A 127 3.95 -9.24 11.85
C ARG A 127 3.77 -7.76 11.47
N SER A 128 3.21 -7.45 10.30
CA SER A 128 2.72 -6.09 10.01
C SER A 128 1.22 -6.07 9.79
N ALA A 129 0.48 -6.10 10.90
CA ALA A 129 -0.93 -5.75 10.86
C ALA A 129 -1.12 -4.37 10.21
N GLU A 130 -0.23 -3.41 10.46
CA GLU A 130 -0.33 -2.04 9.97
C GLU A 130 -0.32 -1.91 8.43
N PHE A 131 0.58 -2.62 7.73
CA PHE A 131 0.60 -2.62 6.26
C PHE A 131 -0.70 -3.20 5.69
N ILE A 132 -1.12 -4.35 6.23
CA ILE A 132 -2.35 -5.02 5.80
C ILE A 132 -3.56 -4.12 6.08
N ASP A 133 -3.60 -3.46 7.24
CA ASP A 133 -4.66 -2.52 7.59
C ASP A 133 -4.69 -1.32 6.63
N SER A 134 -3.52 -0.75 6.31
CA SER A 134 -3.43 0.34 5.33
C SER A 134 -3.89 -0.09 3.95
N LEU A 135 -3.56 -1.31 3.53
CA LEU A 135 -3.95 -1.88 2.26
C LEU A 135 -5.46 -2.18 2.21
N LEU A 136 -6.04 -2.67 3.29
CA LEU A 136 -7.49 -2.88 3.42
C LEU A 136 -8.28 -1.57 3.28
N VAL A 137 -7.72 -0.43 3.71
CA VAL A 137 -8.31 0.90 3.48
C VAL A 137 -8.26 1.27 2.00
N ASN A 138 -7.11 1.08 1.33
CA ASN A 138 -7.00 1.35 -0.12
C ASN A 138 -8.01 0.51 -0.94
N LEU A 139 -8.24 -0.74 -0.56
CA LEU A 139 -9.24 -1.60 -1.22
C LEU A 139 -10.68 -1.09 -1.06
N VAL A 140 -10.99 -0.33 0.00
CA VAL A 140 -12.30 0.31 0.15
C VAL A 140 -12.43 1.46 -0.84
N ASP A 141 -11.44 2.34 -0.90
CA ASP A 141 -11.44 3.48 -1.82
C ASP A 141 -11.57 3.00 -3.29
N ILE A 142 -10.79 1.97 -3.67
CA ILE A 142 -10.85 1.35 -4.99
C ILE A 142 -12.23 0.79 -5.31
N ARG A 143 -12.87 0.15 -4.32
CA ARG A 143 -14.20 -0.45 -4.49
C ARG A 143 -15.27 0.62 -4.72
N GLU A 144 -15.24 1.68 -3.93
CA GLU A 144 -16.20 2.79 -4.05
C GLU A 144 -16.12 3.46 -5.42
N ASP A 145 -14.91 3.57 -5.96
CA ASP A 145 -14.66 4.09 -7.30
C ASP A 145 -15.03 3.11 -8.44
N LEU A 146 -14.78 1.81 -8.26
CA LEU A 146 -14.96 0.82 -9.32
C LEU A 146 -16.40 0.29 -9.48
N PHE A 147 -17.29 0.42 -8.49
CA PHE A 147 -18.54 -0.35 -8.46
C PHE A 147 -19.85 0.43 -8.29
N CYS A 148 -20.80 0.10 -9.20
CA CYS A 148 -22.24 0.38 -9.09
C CYS A 148 -23.11 -0.89 -9.27
N GLY A 149 -22.66 -2.06 -8.78
CA GLY A 149 -23.44 -3.32 -8.69
C GLY A 149 -22.83 -4.55 -9.41
N GLY A 150 -23.03 -5.76 -8.85
CA GLY A 150 -22.55 -7.04 -9.41
C GLY A 150 -21.77 -7.92 -8.42
N GLN A 151 -21.02 -8.92 -8.94
CA GLN A 151 -19.98 -9.61 -8.16
C GLN A 151 -18.82 -8.66 -7.92
N ASP A 152 -18.42 -8.50 -6.65
CA ASP A 152 -17.40 -7.54 -6.22
C ASP A 152 -16.09 -8.25 -5.82
N PRO A 153 -15.16 -8.48 -6.76
CA PRO A 153 -13.89 -9.15 -6.47
C PRO A 153 -12.97 -8.32 -5.57
N VAL A 154 -13.13 -6.99 -5.52
CA VAL A 154 -12.36 -6.14 -4.59
C VAL A 154 -12.83 -6.41 -3.16
N GLN A 155 -14.14 -6.44 -2.94
CA GLN A 155 -14.74 -6.77 -1.64
C GLN A 155 -14.42 -8.21 -1.22
N ALA A 156 -14.56 -9.18 -2.11
CA ALA A 156 -14.29 -10.58 -1.80
C ALA A 156 -12.80 -10.79 -1.43
N LEU A 157 -11.87 -10.06 -2.08
CA LEU A 157 -10.46 -10.08 -1.69
C LEU A 157 -10.26 -9.49 -0.29
N ARG A 158 -10.86 -8.32 -0.05
CA ARG A 158 -10.80 -7.62 1.24
C ARG A 158 -11.32 -8.51 2.38
N GLU A 159 -12.49 -9.11 2.22
CA GLU A 159 -13.08 -10.02 3.21
C GLU A 159 -12.19 -11.21 3.51
N LYS A 160 -11.59 -11.80 2.47
CA LYS A 160 -10.68 -12.93 2.63
C LYS A 160 -9.41 -12.54 3.39
N MET A 161 -8.84 -11.37 3.10
CA MET A 161 -7.68 -10.86 3.85
C MET A 161 -8.03 -10.55 5.31
N VAL A 162 -9.19 -9.96 5.57
CA VAL A 162 -9.69 -9.72 6.94
C VAL A 162 -9.87 -11.04 7.69
N PHE A 163 -10.48 -12.04 7.04
CA PHE A 163 -10.66 -13.36 7.63
C PHE A 163 -9.33 -13.99 8.02
N VAL A 164 -8.35 -14.04 7.11
CA VAL A 164 -7.03 -14.65 7.39
C VAL A 164 -6.30 -13.90 8.50
N LYS A 165 -6.30 -12.56 8.46
CA LYS A 165 -5.71 -11.72 9.51
C LYS A 165 -6.32 -12.01 10.89
N ASN A 166 -7.65 -12.07 10.97
CA ASN A 166 -8.36 -12.33 12.21
C ASN A 166 -8.20 -13.77 12.68
N PHE A 167 -8.16 -14.74 11.76
CA PHE A 167 -7.92 -16.14 12.06
C PHE A 167 -6.53 -16.36 12.65
N ILE A 168 -5.50 -15.77 12.06
CA ILE A 168 -4.14 -15.80 12.61
C ILE A 168 -4.15 -15.22 14.03
N ARG A 169 -4.75 -14.05 14.23
CA ARG A 169 -4.85 -13.42 15.55
C ARG A 169 -5.57 -14.30 16.57
N PHE A 170 -6.67 -14.94 16.16
CA PHE A 170 -7.41 -15.88 16.99
C PHE A 170 -6.55 -17.09 17.37
N ALA A 171 -5.87 -17.71 16.41
CA ALA A 171 -5.03 -18.87 16.65
C ALA A 171 -3.88 -18.56 17.62
N GLU A 172 -3.28 -17.37 17.54
CA GLU A 172 -2.29 -16.90 18.52
C GLU A 172 -2.86 -16.79 19.93
N LEU A 173 -4.07 -16.23 20.06
CA LEU A 173 -4.75 -16.12 21.36
C LEU A 173 -5.09 -17.48 21.96
N GLN A 174 -5.29 -18.49 21.11
CA GLN A 174 -5.48 -19.89 21.53
C GLN A 174 -4.15 -20.64 21.79
N GLY A 175 -3.00 -19.97 21.65
CA GLY A 175 -1.70 -20.58 21.91
C GLY A 175 -1.19 -21.52 20.81
N PHE A 176 -1.64 -21.35 19.56
CA PHE A 176 -1.11 -22.12 18.44
C PHE A 176 0.39 -21.87 18.27
N GLU A 177 1.11 -22.93 17.92
CA GLU A 177 2.57 -22.86 17.77
C GLU A 177 2.96 -21.89 16.62
N PRO A 178 3.92 -20.98 16.85
CA PRO A 178 4.30 -19.96 15.87
C PRO A 178 4.67 -20.51 14.48
N TRP A 179 5.34 -21.67 14.43
CA TRP A 179 5.75 -22.29 13.16
C TRP A 179 4.57 -22.78 12.31
N LYS A 180 3.44 -23.16 12.93
CA LYS A 180 2.20 -23.53 12.21
C LYS A 180 1.54 -22.31 11.57
N LEU A 181 1.64 -21.16 12.24
CA LEU A 181 1.11 -19.90 11.74
C LEU A 181 2.00 -19.27 10.67
N GLN A 182 3.29 -19.60 10.63
CA GLN A 182 4.24 -19.07 9.66
C GLN A 182 3.77 -19.28 8.21
N ILE A 183 3.21 -20.45 7.89
CA ILE A 183 2.70 -20.75 6.54
C ILE A 183 1.53 -19.81 6.18
N LEU A 184 0.67 -19.51 7.14
CA LEU A 184 -0.46 -18.59 6.94
C LEU A 184 0.04 -17.15 6.79
N TYR A 185 1.05 -16.75 7.55
CA TYR A 185 1.71 -15.45 7.42
C TYR A 185 2.32 -15.25 6.05
N THR A 186 3.14 -16.20 5.58
CA THR A 186 3.76 -16.12 4.25
C THR A 186 2.70 -16.01 3.15
N ARG A 187 1.62 -16.79 3.24
CA ARG A 187 0.50 -16.68 2.28
C ARG A 187 -0.19 -15.33 2.34
N LEU A 188 -0.44 -14.81 3.54
CA LEU A 188 -1.06 -13.50 3.71
C LEU A 188 -0.17 -12.39 3.14
N ASP A 189 1.15 -12.48 3.33
CA ASP A 189 2.12 -11.53 2.77
C ASP A 189 2.13 -11.56 1.24
N VAL A 190 2.18 -12.75 0.63
CA VAL A 190 2.08 -12.90 -0.84
C VAL A 190 0.79 -12.27 -1.37
N VAL A 191 -0.34 -12.52 -0.70
CA VAL A 191 -1.63 -11.92 -1.08
C VAL A 191 -1.61 -10.41 -0.91
N ALA A 192 -1.03 -9.90 0.18
CA ALA A 192 -0.97 -8.47 0.47
C ALA A 192 -0.09 -7.73 -0.54
N VAL A 193 1.09 -8.27 -0.90
CA VAL A 193 1.97 -7.68 -1.92
C VAL A 193 1.28 -7.65 -3.28
N ASN A 194 0.63 -8.75 -3.69
CA ASN A 194 -0.11 -8.79 -4.95
C ASN A 194 -1.30 -7.82 -4.95
N ALA A 195 -2.02 -7.67 -3.84
CA ALA A 195 -3.08 -6.67 -3.74
C ALA A 195 -2.50 -5.24 -3.85
N ALA A 196 -1.34 -4.99 -3.23
CA ALA A 196 -0.67 -3.69 -3.29
C ALA A 196 -0.22 -3.34 -4.71
N ILE A 197 0.24 -4.33 -5.51
CA ILE A 197 0.50 -4.16 -6.95
C ILE A 197 -0.76 -3.69 -7.67
N LEU A 198 -1.89 -4.38 -7.49
CA LEU A 198 -3.16 -4.00 -8.13
C LEU A 198 -3.65 -2.62 -7.67
N CYS A 199 -3.52 -2.31 -6.38
CA CYS A 199 -3.87 -0.98 -5.85
C CYS A 199 -3.00 0.11 -6.49
N HIS A 200 -1.71 -0.16 -6.67
CA HIS A 200 -0.78 0.77 -7.31
C HIS A 200 -1.10 0.98 -8.80
N GLU A 201 -1.33 -0.11 -9.54
CA GLU A 201 -1.74 -0.02 -10.95
C GLU A 201 -3.04 0.78 -11.11
N TRP A 202 -4.00 0.56 -10.22
CA TRP A 202 -5.26 1.28 -10.20
C TRP A 202 -5.05 2.76 -9.92
N PHE A 203 -4.30 3.09 -8.87
CA PHE A 203 -3.98 4.47 -8.50
C PHE A 203 -3.34 5.23 -9.66
N CYS A 204 -2.35 4.62 -10.33
CA CYS A 204 -1.69 5.24 -11.48
C CYS A 204 -2.61 5.41 -12.68
N SER A 205 -3.54 4.48 -12.89
CA SER A 205 -4.49 4.55 -14.00
C SER A 205 -5.56 5.61 -13.76
N ASN A 206 -6.04 5.76 -12.51
CA ASN A 206 -7.01 6.77 -12.12
C ASN A 206 -6.41 8.18 -12.21
N PHE A 207 -5.09 8.33 -11.96
CA PHE A 207 -4.38 9.60 -12.14
C PHE A 207 -4.27 10.05 -13.62
N LEU A 208 -4.25 9.11 -14.58
CA LEU A 208 -3.98 9.40 -16.00
C LEU A 208 -5.22 9.53 -16.91
N TYR A 209 -6.36 8.91 -16.59
CA TYR A 209 -7.46 8.68 -17.55
C TYR A 209 -8.87 8.96 -17.02
N SER A 210 -9.78 9.36 -17.93
CA SER A 210 -11.22 9.44 -17.69
C SER A 210 -11.89 8.05 -17.69
N TYR A 211 -11.95 7.44 -16.51
CA TYR A 211 -12.92 6.48 -15.93
C TYR A 211 -13.58 5.30 -16.69
N SER A 212 -13.78 5.28 -18.01
CA SER A 212 -14.73 4.30 -18.60
C SER A 212 -14.12 2.98 -19.12
N GLU A 213 -12.88 2.97 -19.59
CA GLU A 213 -12.24 1.73 -20.11
C GLU A 213 -11.40 0.98 -19.05
N SER A 214 -11.18 1.58 -17.88
CA SER A 214 -10.30 1.02 -16.85
C SER A 214 -11.02 0.07 -15.89
N SER A 215 -12.31 0.28 -15.59
CA SER A 215 -12.99 -0.45 -14.51
C SER A 215 -13.07 -1.96 -14.76
N ASP A 216 -13.61 -2.40 -15.91
CA ASP A 216 -13.74 -3.82 -16.25
C ASP A 216 -12.39 -4.58 -16.24
N LYS A 217 -11.32 -3.89 -16.66
CA LYS A 217 -9.96 -4.45 -16.64
C LYS A 217 -9.49 -4.70 -15.21
N PHE A 218 -9.73 -3.76 -14.29
CA PHE A 218 -9.37 -3.93 -12.89
C PHE A 218 -10.24 -5.00 -12.22
N GLN A 219 -11.54 -5.06 -12.54
CA GLN A 219 -12.43 -6.13 -12.07
C GLN A 219 -11.91 -7.51 -12.46
N LEU A 220 -11.48 -7.68 -13.71
CA LEU A 220 -10.91 -8.92 -14.19
C LEU A 220 -9.62 -9.28 -13.44
N LYS A 221 -8.69 -8.32 -13.27
CA LYS A 221 -7.44 -8.53 -12.53
C LYS A 221 -7.68 -8.94 -11.07
N PHE A 222 -8.60 -8.28 -10.37
CA PHE A 222 -8.98 -8.67 -8.99
C PHE A 222 -9.62 -10.05 -8.96
N SER A 223 -10.45 -10.40 -9.95
CA SER A 223 -11.08 -11.71 -10.07
C SER A 223 -10.05 -12.82 -10.30
N GLU A 224 -9.09 -12.62 -11.20
CA GLU A 224 -7.99 -13.54 -11.48
C GLU A 224 -7.12 -13.74 -10.23
N MET A 225 -6.81 -12.67 -9.51
CA MET A 225 -6.07 -12.75 -8.26
C MET A 225 -6.84 -13.57 -7.23
N LEU A 226 -8.14 -13.31 -7.03
CA LEU A 226 -8.98 -14.10 -6.14
C LEU A 226 -8.99 -15.59 -6.47
N GLN A 227 -9.01 -15.93 -7.76
CA GLN A 227 -8.92 -17.33 -8.22
C GLN A 227 -7.58 -17.96 -7.90
N LYS A 228 -6.47 -17.21 -7.98
CA LYS A 228 -5.12 -17.69 -7.58
C LYS A 228 -5.00 -17.92 -6.08
N ILE A 229 -5.82 -17.25 -5.26
CA ILE A 229 -5.90 -17.47 -3.80
C ILE A 229 -6.79 -18.70 -3.48
N LYS A 230 -7.27 -19.49 -4.46
CA LYS A 230 -8.18 -20.61 -4.18
C LYS A 230 -7.61 -21.60 -3.15
N GLY A 231 -8.52 -22.00 -2.27
CA GLY A 231 -8.25 -22.57 -0.96
C GLY A 231 -7.42 -23.83 -1.03
N PHE A 232 -6.44 -23.90 -0.12
CA PHE A 232 -5.90 -25.16 0.31
C PHE A 232 -7.07 -25.93 0.93
N ASP A 233 -7.45 -27.04 0.31
CA ASP A 233 -8.25 -28.07 0.98
C ASP A 233 -7.31 -28.69 2.01
N PRO A 234 -7.45 -28.39 3.32
CA PRO A 234 -6.72 -29.16 4.30
C PRO A 234 -7.29 -30.57 4.17
N GLN A 235 -6.57 -31.47 3.51
CA GLN A 235 -6.87 -32.88 3.61
C GLN A 235 -6.70 -33.23 5.09
N ILE A 236 -7.83 -33.25 5.81
CA ILE A 236 -7.99 -33.78 7.16
C ILE A 236 -8.22 -35.28 7.00
#